data_AF-A0A9W6K156-F1
#
_entry.id   AF-A0A9W6K156-F1
#
_cell.length_a   1.000
_cell.length_b   1.000
_cell.length_c   1.000
_cell.angle_alpha   90.00
_cell.angle_beta   90.00
_cell.angle_gamma   90.00
#
_symmetry.space_group_name_H-M   'P 1'
#
loop_
_entity.id
_entity.type
_entity.pdbx_description
1 polymer ?
#
loop_
_entity_poly.entity_id
_entity_poly.type
_entity_poly.pdbx_seq_one_letter_code
_entity_poly.pdbx_strand_id
1 'polypeptide(L)'
;MIDLATWNLSIPVGVPATTIQTPVLVGGYQDYYFKANNGSVFFWAPVNGTVTESASYPRSELRETFADSKLRNWTYPSADNFLRAAVAVNQVPSTGKVVIGQIHAFGSSKPMVKLEFQYKTKTATANIVAKVRGNPLDEEGQVITVLSGVKLNQRFTYTLHLSPKGALSVTVNSAQWSTRVDPTWAPKLLYFKAGVYTQDNEGYETEAGAATFYVLKIDHTTAAAAKTTK
;
A
#
# COMPACT_ATOMS: atom_id res chain seq x y z
N MET A 1 10.46 -15.85 -3.47
CA MET A 1 8.98 -15.81 -3.49
C MET A 1 8.54 -14.73 -2.51
N ILE A 2 7.51 -13.95 -2.82
CA ILE A 2 6.94 -12.97 -1.88
C ILE A 2 6.21 -13.74 -0.78
N ASP A 3 6.51 -13.43 0.48
CA ASP A 3 5.85 -14.04 1.63
C ASP A 3 4.48 -13.39 1.87
N LEU A 4 3.42 -14.20 1.78
CA LEU A 4 2.03 -13.78 1.97
C LEU A 4 1.49 -14.10 3.38
N ALA A 5 2.28 -14.72 4.26
CA ALA A 5 1.84 -15.17 5.59
C ALA A 5 1.55 -14.04 6.58
N THR A 6 1.80 -12.79 6.21
CA THR A 6 1.49 -11.60 7.01
C THR A 6 0.43 -10.72 6.37
N TRP A 7 -0.42 -11.27 5.50
CA TRP A 7 -1.38 -10.50 4.73
C TRP A 7 -2.72 -11.23 4.60
N ASN A 8 -3.82 -10.49 4.73
CA ASN A 8 -5.06 -10.84 4.07
C ASN A 8 -5.22 -9.98 2.81
N LEU A 9 -6.15 -10.33 1.93
CA LEU A 9 -6.37 -9.66 0.64
C LEU A 9 -7.84 -9.24 0.51
N SER A 10 -8.11 -7.99 0.20
CA SER A 10 -9.43 -7.58 -0.30
C SER A 10 -9.44 -7.60 -1.83
N ILE A 11 -10.48 -8.18 -2.42
CA ILE A 11 -10.70 -8.23 -3.89
C ILE A 11 -12.02 -7.50 -4.25
N PRO A 12 -12.15 -6.95 -5.47
CA PRO A 12 -13.23 -6.02 -5.81
C PRO A 12 -14.51 -6.74 -6.28
N VAL A 13 -14.89 -7.81 -5.59
CA VAL A 13 -16.11 -8.60 -5.83
C VAL A 13 -16.81 -8.97 -4.52
N GLY A 14 -18.12 -9.19 -4.59
CA GLY A 14 -18.98 -9.40 -3.42
C GLY A 14 -19.49 -8.08 -2.84
N VAL A 15 -20.59 -8.11 -2.09
CA VAL A 15 -21.20 -6.91 -1.48
C VAL A 15 -21.36 -7.14 0.02
N PRO A 16 -20.52 -6.53 0.89
CA PRO A 16 -19.33 -5.72 0.55
C PRO A 16 -18.19 -6.55 -0.08
N ALA A 17 -17.16 -5.87 -0.58
CA ALA A 17 -15.98 -6.50 -1.18
C ALA A 17 -15.38 -7.61 -0.30
N THR A 18 -15.07 -8.74 -0.93
CA THR A 18 -14.64 -9.98 -0.28
C THR A 18 -13.23 -9.82 0.28
N THR A 19 -13.01 -10.37 1.49
CA THR A 19 -11.68 -10.48 2.09
C THR A 19 -11.24 -11.94 2.16
N ILE A 20 -10.19 -12.26 1.42
CA ILE A 20 -9.51 -13.55 1.44
C ILE A 20 -8.58 -13.59 2.65
N GLN A 21 -8.84 -14.54 3.53
CA GLN A 21 -8.12 -14.71 4.80
C GLN A 21 -6.71 -15.24 4.60
N THR A 22 -5.80 -14.94 5.53
CA THR A 22 -4.36 -15.24 5.44
C THR A 22 -4.07 -16.71 5.14
N PRO A 23 -4.67 -17.71 5.81
CA PRO A 23 -4.44 -19.12 5.49
C PRO A 23 -4.87 -19.50 4.07
N VAL A 24 -5.95 -18.91 3.55
CA VAL A 24 -6.42 -19.18 2.18
C VAL A 24 -5.48 -18.53 1.17
N LEU A 25 -5.02 -17.31 1.45
CA LEU A 25 -4.04 -16.62 0.62
C LEU A 25 -2.72 -17.39 0.52
N VAL A 26 -2.18 -17.81 1.68
CA VAL A 26 -0.97 -18.65 1.76
C VAL A 26 -1.18 -20.02 1.11
N GLY A 27 -2.40 -20.56 1.18
CA GLY A 27 -2.79 -21.81 0.52
C GLY A 27 -2.78 -21.77 -1.01
N GLY A 28 -2.35 -20.66 -1.63
CA GLY A 28 -2.17 -20.55 -3.06
C GLY A 28 -3.36 -19.92 -3.79
N TYR A 29 -4.19 -19.13 -3.10
CA TYR A 29 -5.30 -18.41 -3.72
C TYR A 29 -4.83 -17.58 -4.92
N GLN A 30 -5.53 -17.73 -6.04
CA GLN A 30 -5.36 -16.93 -7.25
C GLN A 30 -6.71 -16.80 -7.96
N ASP A 31 -6.93 -15.65 -8.59
CA ASP A 31 -8.09 -15.38 -9.42
C ASP A 31 -7.75 -14.33 -10.50
N TYR A 32 -8.77 -13.65 -11.03
CA TYR A 32 -8.59 -12.59 -12.02
C TYR A 32 -8.00 -11.30 -11.43
N TYR A 33 -8.32 -10.99 -10.16
CA TYR A 33 -7.93 -9.76 -9.47
C TYR A 33 -6.57 -9.88 -8.77
N PHE A 34 -6.12 -11.11 -8.52
CA PHE A 34 -4.90 -11.43 -7.80
C PHE A 34 -4.24 -12.69 -8.34
N LYS A 35 -2.95 -12.60 -8.69
CA LYS A 35 -2.14 -13.77 -9.08
C LYS A 35 -0.79 -13.73 -8.40
N ALA A 36 -0.44 -14.78 -7.68
CA ALA A 36 0.88 -14.96 -7.06
C ALA A 36 1.61 -16.10 -7.77
N ASN A 37 2.42 -15.78 -8.78
CA ASN A 37 3.15 -16.78 -9.57
C ASN A 37 4.57 -16.29 -9.92
N ASN A 38 5.46 -17.24 -10.19
CA ASN A 38 6.82 -16.98 -10.71
C ASN A 38 7.63 -15.94 -9.92
N GLY A 39 7.44 -15.91 -8.59
CA GLY A 39 8.15 -14.98 -7.71
C GLY A 39 7.63 -13.54 -7.71
N SER A 40 6.50 -13.27 -8.37
CA SER A 40 5.82 -11.97 -8.39
C SER A 40 4.37 -12.08 -7.95
N VAL A 41 3.77 -10.95 -7.62
CA VAL A 41 2.35 -10.83 -7.31
C VAL A 41 1.73 -9.75 -8.18
N PHE A 42 0.70 -10.10 -8.93
CA PHE A 42 -0.07 -9.21 -9.78
C PHE A 42 -1.40 -8.86 -9.10
N PHE A 43 -1.75 -7.58 -9.12
CA PHE A 43 -3.01 -7.04 -8.64
C PHE A 43 -3.73 -6.32 -9.78
N TRP A 44 -5.04 -6.50 -9.87
CA TRP A 44 -5.90 -5.81 -10.83
C TRP A 44 -7.23 -5.47 -10.17
N ALA A 45 -7.68 -4.22 -10.32
CA ALA A 45 -8.93 -3.75 -9.75
C ALA A 45 -9.66 -2.80 -10.71
N PRO A 46 -10.81 -3.22 -11.26
CA PRO A 46 -11.57 -2.42 -12.20
C PRO A 46 -12.31 -1.29 -11.49
N VAL A 47 -12.57 -0.19 -12.20
CA VAL A 47 -13.27 0.99 -11.66
C VAL A 47 -14.70 0.67 -11.24
N ASN A 48 -15.36 -0.29 -11.88
CA ASN A 48 -16.71 -0.72 -11.51
C ASN A 48 -16.74 -1.86 -10.46
N GLY A 49 -15.59 -2.17 -9.85
CA GLY A 49 -15.48 -3.20 -8.83
C GLY A 49 -16.19 -2.82 -7.52
N THR A 50 -16.55 -3.82 -6.71
CA THR A 50 -17.18 -3.55 -5.42
C THR A 50 -16.18 -3.03 -4.39
N VAL A 51 -16.69 -2.39 -3.34
CA VAL A 51 -15.90 -1.73 -2.30
C VAL A 51 -16.15 -2.34 -0.93
N THR A 52 -15.18 -2.21 -0.04
CA THR A 52 -15.39 -2.46 1.40
C THR A 52 -16.29 -1.36 1.97
N GLU A 53 -17.05 -1.63 3.03
CA GLU A 53 -18.09 -0.73 3.58
C GLU A 53 -17.69 0.74 3.75
N SER A 54 -16.43 1.02 4.12
CA SER A 54 -15.93 2.38 4.38
C SER A 54 -15.08 2.97 3.24
N ALA A 55 -15.02 2.30 2.09
CA ALA A 55 -14.20 2.73 0.95
C ALA A 55 -15.06 3.30 -0.18
N SER A 56 -14.55 4.34 -0.84
CA SER A 56 -15.19 4.94 -2.01
C SER A 56 -14.74 4.33 -3.34
N TYR A 57 -13.66 3.55 -3.34
CA TYR A 57 -13.08 3.01 -4.57
C TYR A 57 -12.73 1.51 -4.46
N PRO A 58 -12.72 0.79 -5.59
CA PRO A 58 -12.38 -0.63 -5.64
C PRO A 58 -10.88 -0.89 -5.43
N ARG A 59 -10.56 -2.09 -4.96
CA ARG A 59 -9.17 -2.51 -4.70
C ARG A 59 -8.96 -4.01 -4.88
N SER A 60 -7.74 -4.34 -5.26
CA SER A 60 -7.10 -5.64 -5.03
C SER A 60 -5.86 -5.33 -4.20
N GLU A 61 -5.98 -5.42 -2.89
CA GLU A 61 -4.99 -4.85 -1.97
C GLU A 61 -4.84 -5.66 -0.69
N LEU A 62 -3.58 -5.90 -0.31
CA LEU A 62 -3.21 -6.60 0.89
C LEU A 62 -3.33 -5.69 2.12
N ARG A 63 -3.70 -6.28 3.26
CA ARG A 63 -3.72 -5.61 4.56
C ARG A 63 -3.01 -6.49 5.60
N GLU A 64 -2.12 -5.86 6.37
CA GLU A 64 -1.16 -6.54 7.24
C GLU A 64 -1.83 -7.35 8.36
N THR A 65 -1.58 -8.65 8.46
CA THR A 65 -2.14 -9.58 9.46
C THR A 65 -1.04 -10.41 10.13
N PHE A 66 -1.43 -11.16 11.16
CA PHE A 66 -0.72 -12.37 11.58
C PHE A 66 -1.14 -13.57 10.71
N ALA A 67 -0.36 -14.65 10.77
CA ALA A 67 -0.59 -15.86 9.97
C ALA A 67 -1.96 -16.52 10.23
N ASP A 68 -2.55 -16.32 11.41
CA ASP A 68 -3.87 -16.81 11.83
C ASP A 68 -5.03 -15.86 11.45
N SER A 69 -4.79 -14.94 10.51
CA SER A 69 -5.70 -13.87 10.07
C SER A 69 -6.00 -12.78 11.10
N LYS A 70 -5.49 -12.84 12.33
CA LYS A 70 -5.71 -11.76 13.29
C LYS A 70 -5.15 -10.45 12.75
N LEU A 71 -5.85 -9.37 13.04
CA LEU A 71 -5.45 -8.05 12.61
C LEU A 71 -4.13 -7.65 13.30
N ARG A 72 -3.06 -7.48 12.51
CA ARG A 72 -1.79 -6.96 13.02
C ARG A 72 -1.83 -5.44 12.90
N ASN A 73 -2.06 -4.78 14.03
CA ASN A 73 -1.92 -3.34 14.14
C ASN A 73 -0.83 -3.03 15.16
N TRP A 74 -0.05 -1.99 14.93
CA TRP A 74 1.13 -1.64 15.71
C TRP A 74 1.17 -0.14 15.99
N THR A 75 1.78 0.25 17.10
CA THR A 75 2.09 1.65 17.38
C THR A 75 3.53 1.92 16.93
N TYR A 76 3.78 3.09 16.32
CA TYR A 76 5.12 3.35 15.82
C TYR A 76 6.23 3.29 16.88
N PRO A 77 6.02 3.68 18.16
CA PRO A 77 7.09 3.59 19.17
C PRO A 77 7.56 2.16 19.48
N SER A 78 6.79 1.13 19.11
CA SER A 78 7.07 -0.26 19.48
C SER A 78 8.20 -0.91 18.69
N ALA A 79 8.49 -0.42 17.48
CA ALA A 79 9.49 -1.01 16.57
C ALA A 79 9.92 0.01 15.50
N ASP A 80 10.99 -0.31 14.78
CA ASP A 80 11.37 0.36 13.54
C ASP A 80 10.65 -0.32 12.37
N ASN A 81 9.70 0.38 11.75
CA ASN A 81 8.67 -0.22 10.91
C ASN A 81 8.91 0.10 9.44
N PHE A 82 8.89 -0.92 8.58
CA PHE A 82 9.15 -0.76 7.15
C PHE A 82 8.18 -1.56 6.29
N LEU A 83 7.74 -0.94 5.20
CA LEU A 83 7.17 -1.62 4.02
C LEU A 83 8.08 -1.34 2.83
N ARG A 84 8.62 -2.40 2.22
CA ARG A 84 9.53 -2.32 1.06
C ARG A 84 8.95 -3.06 -0.11
N ALA A 85 8.99 -2.45 -1.28
CA ALA A 85 8.54 -3.09 -2.51
C ALA A 85 9.39 -2.72 -3.72
N ALA A 86 9.38 -3.63 -4.70
CA ALA A 86 9.79 -3.37 -6.07
C ALA A 86 8.56 -3.63 -6.95
N VAL A 87 8.12 -2.62 -7.69
CA VAL A 87 6.81 -2.62 -8.35
C VAL A 87 6.92 -2.02 -9.75
N ALA A 88 6.05 -2.47 -10.66
CA ALA A 88 5.73 -1.78 -11.90
C ALA A 88 4.21 -1.61 -11.98
N VAL A 89 3.74 -0.38 -12.19
CA VAL A 89 2.32 -0.13 -12.48
C VAL A 89 2.07 -0.40 -13.95
N ASN A 90 1.15 -1.31 -14.24
CA ASN A 90 0.89 -1.85 -15.58
C ASN A 90 -0.28 -1.15 -16.28
N GLN A 91 -1.28 -0.72 -15.50
CA GLN A 91 -2.49 -0.06 -15.98
C GLN A 91 -2.94 1.00 -14.97
N VAL A 92 -3.56 2.07 -15.46
CA VAL A 92 -4.18 3.12 -14.65
C VAL A 92 -5.61 3.39 -15.16
N PRO A 93 -6.54 3.81 -14.28
CA PRO A 93 -7.88 4.24 -14.70
C PRO A 93 -7.82 5.62 -15.39
N SER A 94 -8.97 6.15 -15.84
CA SER A 94 -9.08 7.45 -16.52
C SER A 94 -8.56 8.60 -15.67
N THR A 95 -8.74 8.56 -14.35
CA THR A 95 -8.13 9.55 -13.45
C THR A 95 -6.60 9.51 -13.42
N GLY A 96 -5.99 8.43 -13.92
CA GLY A 96 -4.55 8.19 -13.96
C GLY A 96 -3.94 7.82 -12.61
N LYS A 97 -4.76 7.57 -11.57
CA LYS A 97 -4.30 7.47 -10.18
C LYS A 97 -4.50 6.08 -9.59
N VAL A 98 -3.42 5.50 -9.08
CA VAL A 98 -3.44 4.22 -8.35
C VAL A 98 -2.63 4.35 -7.06
N VAL A 99 -3.22 4.02 -5.92
CA VAL A 99 -2.49 3.85 -4.66
C VAL A 99 -1.82 2.48 -4.65
N ILE A 100 -0.51 2.45 -4.37
CA ILE A 100 0.32 1.24 -4.42
C ILE A 100 0.84 0.78 -3.06
N GLY A 101 0.82 1.66 -2.05
CA GLY A 101 1.27 1.35 -0.71
C GLY A 101 0.77 2.38 0.30
N GLN A 102 0.54 1.95 1.54
CA GLN A 102 -0.04 2.82 2.57
C GLN A 102 0.50 2.50 3.97
N ILE A 103 0.46 3.51 4.84
CA ILE A 103 0.39 3.34 6.30
C ILE A 103 -0.99 3.86 6.73
N HIS A 104 -1.84 2.97 7.21
CA HIS A 104 -3.21 3.28 7.54
C HIS A 104 -3.45 3.21 9.05
N ALA A 105 -4.35 4.06 9.56
CA ALA A 105 -4.80 4.01 10.95
C ALA A 105 -6.00 3.08 11.10
N PHE A 106 -5.99 2.21 12.11
CA PHE A 106 -7.12 1.34 12.45
C PHE A 106 -8.28 2.17 13.03
N GLY A 107 -9.52 1.81 12.66
CA GLY A 107 -10.72 2.52 13.10
C GLY A 107 -10.88 3.94 12.51
N SER A 108 -10.16 4.25 11.43
CA SER A 108 -10.23 5.55 10.74
C SER A 108 -10.36 5.32 9.24
N SER A 109 -10.96 6.26 8.51
CA SER A 109 -10.92 6.35 7.04
C SER A 109 -9.73 7.18 6.52
N LYS A 110 -8.98 7.81 7.44
CA LYS A 110 -7.87 8.72 7.14
C LYS A 110 -6.53 7.99 7.33
N PRO A 111 -5.85 7.58 6.24
CA PRO A 111 -4.50 7.01 6.34
C PRO A 111 -3.48 8.07 6.75
N MET A 112 -2.38 7.62 7.38
CA MET A 112 -1.21 8.46 7.65
C MET A 112 -0.48 8.78 6.34
N VAL A 113 -0.25 7.77 5.49
CA VAL A 113 0.39 7.92 4.18
C VAL A 113 -0.33 7.09 3.12
N LYS A 114 -0.58 7.69 1.95
CA LYS A 114 -0.82 6.96 0.70
C LYS A 114 0.28 7.27 -0.29
N LEU A 115 0.89 6.24 -0.87
CA LEU A 115 1.80 6.36 -2.00
C LEU A 115 1.02 6.12 -3.29
N GLU A 116 0.92 7.13 -4.14
CA GLU A 116 0.15 7.14 -5.38
C GLU A 116 1.06 7.21 -6.60
N PHE A 117 0.80 6.37 -7.59
CA PHE A 117 1.24 6.54 -8.96
C PHE A 117 0.24 7.44 -9.69
N GLN A 118 0.67 8.63 -10.08
CA GLN A 118 -0.18 9.63 -10.75
C GLN A 118 0.27 9.86 -12.19
N TYR A 119 -0.29 9.08 -13.10
CA TYR A 119 0.02 9.09 -14.52
C TYR A 119 -0.55 10.32 -15.24
N LYS A 120 0.23 10.87 -16.17
CA LYS A 120 -0.17 11.98 -17.03
C LYS A 120 -0.09 11.53 -18.48
N THR A 121 -1.24 11.43 -19.12
CA THR A 121 -1.37 11.04 -20.54
C THR A 121 -0.53 11.93 -21.46
N LYS A 122 -0.54 13.25 -21.23
CA LYS A 122 0.22 14.23 -22.02
C LYS A 122 1.73 13.95 -22.09
N THR A 123 2.33 13.45 -21.02
CA THR A 123 3.79 13.19 -20.97
C THR A 123 4.13 11.70 -21.04
N ALA A 124 3.13 10.82 -21.06
CA ALA A 124 3.28 9.37 -20.96
C ALA A 124 4.15 8.91 -19.75
N THR A 125 4.07 9.65 -18.64
CA THR A 125 4.83 9.38 -17.41
C THR A 125 3.98 9.71 -16.18
N ALA A 126 4.39 9.17 -15.03
CA ALA A 126 3.78 9.43 -13.74
C ALA A 126 4.71 10.13 -12.78
N ASN A 127 4.07 10.85 -11.85
CA ASN A 127 4.69 11.24 -10.59
C ASN A 127 4.38 10.17 -9.54
N ILE A 128 5.35 9.84 -8.70
CA ILE A 128 5.16 9.07 -7.48
C ILE A 128 4.95 10.07 -6.35
N VAL A 129 3.73 10.08 -5.81
CA VAL A 129 3.25 11.11 -4.88
C VAL A 129 2.91 10.48 -3.53
N ALA A 130 3.48 11.01 -2.45
CA ALA A 130 3.06 10.69 -1.10
C ALA A 130 2.02 11.71 -0.63
N LYS A 131 0.82 11.24 -0.27
CA LYS A 131 -0.18 12.03 0.46
C LYS A 131 -0.06 11.73 1.94
N VAL A 132 0.37 12.71 2.74
CA VAL A 132 0.81 12.50 4.12
C VAL A 132 0.03 13.38 5.09
N ARG A 133 -0.49 12.79 6.16
CA ARG A 133 -1.05 13.54 7.29
C ARG A 133 0.00 13.70 8.38
N GLY A 134 0.31 14.95 8.72
CA GLY A 134 1.24 15.27 9.79
C GLY A 134 0.64 14.97 11.16
N ASN A 135 -0.66 15.22 11.31
CA ASN A 135 -1.47 14.98 12.50
C ASN A 135 -2.67 14.05 12.17
N PRO A 136 -3.08 13.12 13.05
CA PRO A 136 -4.21 12.23 12.79
C PRO A 136 -5.56 12.94 12.63
N LEU A 137 -5.67 14.19 13.09
CA LEU A 137 -6.88 15.02 12.96
C LEU A 137 -6.91 15.84 11.66
N ASP A 138 -5.82 15.88 10.90
CA ASP A 138 -5.78 16.61 9.63
C ASP A 138 -6.88 16.09 8.69
N GLU A 139 -7.72 17.00 8.22
CA GLU A 139 -8.75 16.68 7.21
C GLU A 139 -8.09 16.23 5.90
N GLU A 140 -7.13 17.03 5.44
CA GLU A 140 -6.39 16.80 4.21
C GLU A 140 -4.93 16.43 4.48
N GLY A 141 -4.38 15.55 3.63
CA GLY A 141 -2.96 15.23 3.65
C GLY A 141 -2.17 16.18 2.75
N GLN A 142 -0.95 16.51 3.17
CA GLN A 142 0.04 17.19 2.33
C GLN A 142 0.37 16.33 1.11
N VAL A 143 0.46 16.96 -0.07
CA VAL A 143 0.74 16.28 -1.34
C VAL A 143 2.21 16.50 -1.71
N ILE A 144 3.01 15.44 -1.65
CA ILE A 144 4.46 15.50 -1.86
C ILE A 144 4.82 14.67 -3.10
N THR A 145 5.40 15.30 -4.12
CA THR A 145 5.98 14.55 -5.25
C THR A 145 7.37 14.06 -4.85
N VAL A 146 7.55 12.73 -4.73
CA VAL A 146 8.82 12.11 -4.33
C VAL A 146 9.70 11.83 -5.55
N LEU A 147 9.10 11.39 -6.65
CA LEU A 147 9.78 11.11 -7.91
C LEU A 147 8.88 11.48 -9.09
N SER A 148 9.45 11.92 -10.21
CA SER A 148 8.73 12.23 -11.45
C SER A 148 9.29 11.42 -12.61
N GLY A 149 8.50 11.27 -13.69
CA GLY A 149 8.98 10.70 -14.95
C GLY A 149 8.97 9.17 -15.03
N VAL A 150 8.23 8.49 -14.14
CA VAL A 150 8.14 7.01 -14.15
C VAL A 150 7.14 6.55 -15.21
N LYS A 151 7.56 5.71 -16.16
CA LYS A 151 6.66 5.17 -17.19
C LYS A 151 5.80 4.02 -16.65
N LEU A 152 4.68 3.73 -17.31
CA LEU A 152 4.00 2.43 -17.11
C LEU A 152 4.96 1.29 -17.45
N ASN A 153 4.80 0.16 -16.76
CA ASN A 153 5.65 -1.03 -16.85
C ASN A 153 7.13 -0.82 -16.46
N GLN A 154 7.55 0.40 -16.12
CA GLN A 154 8.88 0.65 -15.57
C GLN A 154 8.93 0.19 -14.11
N ARG A 155 9.89 -0.68 -13.79
CA ARG A 155 10.15 -1.09 -12.40
C ARG A 155 10.78 0.06 -11.62
N PHE A 156 10.31 0.25 -10.40
CA PHE A 156 10.93 1.11 -9.40
C PHE A 156 10.78 0.48 -8.01
N THR A 157 11.57 0.96 -7.05
CA THR A 157 11.45 0.54 -5.66
C THR A 157 10.80 1.63 -4.83
N TYR A 158 10.08 1.25 -3.78
CA TYR A 158 9.71 2.19 -2.73
C TYR A 158 9.91 1.60 -1.34
N THR A 159 10.15 2.47 -0.37
CA THR A 159 10.15 2.16 1.06
C THR A 159 9.29 3.17 1.79
N LEU A 160 8.28 2.69 2.53
CA LEU A 160 7.63 3.46 3.58
C LEU A 160 8.26 3.06 4.91
N HIS A 161 8.78 4.03 5.65
CA HIS A 161 9.48 3.78 6.91
C HIS A 161 8.96 4.72 7.99
N LEU A 162 8.61 4.16 9.14
CA LEU A 162 8.22 4.93 10.32
C LEU A 162 8.99 4.43 11.54
N SER A 163 9.91 5.27 12.00
CA SER A 163 10.81 4.95 13.12
C SER A 163 10.12 5.02 14.49
N PRO A 164 10.71 4.42 15.55
CA PRO A 164 10.20 4.49 16.91
C PRO A 164 10.07 5.91 17.47
N LYS A 165 10.78 6.87 16.87
CA LYS A 165 10.80 8.28 17.29
C LYS A 165 9.87 9.17 16.46
N GLY A 166 9.07 8.59 15.55
CA GLY A 166 8.12 9.31 14.71
C GLY A 166 8.73 10.00 13.49
N ALA A 167 9.96 9.65 13.10
CA ALA A 167 10.48 10.04 11.78
C ALA A 167 9.84 9.14 10.71
N LEU A 168 9.05 9.75 9.83
CA LEU A 168 8.43 9.14 8.66
C LEU A 168 9.29 9.44 7.44
N SER A 169 9.61 8.43 6.64
CA SER A 169 10.27 8.62 5.35
C SER A 169 9.60 7.80 4.24
N VAL A 170 9.63 8.39 3.04
CA VAL A 170 9.19 7.77 1.79
C VAL A 170 10.37 7.85 0.83
N THR A 171 10.92 6.68 0.51
CA THR A 171 12.02 6.56 -0.45
C THR A 171 11.49 5.91 -1.73
N VAL A 172 11.82 6.45 -2.89
CA VAL A 172 11.47 5.91 -4.21
C VAL A 172 12.73 5.89 -5.07
N ASN A 173 13.22 4.70 -5.44
CA ASN A 173 14.59 4.52 -5.95
C ASN A 173 15.63 5.18 -5.02
N SER A 174 16.37 6.18 -5.51
CA SER A 174 17.32 6.98 -4.74
C SER A 174 16.74 8.31 -4.23
N ALA A 175 15.53 8.69 -4.63
CA ALA A 175 14.88 9.91 -4.16
C ALA A 175 14.19 9.65 -2.82
N GLN A 176 14.25 10.62 -1.91
CA GLN A 176 13.67 10.48 -0.57
C GLN A 176 13.00 11.76 -0.12
N TRP A 177 11.88 11.61 0.56
CA TRP A 177 11.26 12.64 1.38
C TRP A 177 11.11 12.12 2.82
N SER A 178 11.23 13.01 3.80
CA SER A 178 11.02 12.66 5.21
C SER A 178 10.50 13.82 6.02
N THR A 179 9.76 13.51 7.08
CA THR A 179 9.30 14.46 8.09
C THR A 179 9.24 13.80 9.47
N ARG A 180 9.09 14.62 10.51
CA ARG A 180 8.69 14.13 11.83
C ARG A 180 7.18 14.30 11.96
N VAL A 181 6.47 13.23 12.26
CA VAL A 181 5.01 13.28 12.47
C VAL A 181 4.68 13.86 13.84
N ASP A 182 3.47 14.40 13.98
CA ASP A 182 2.95 14.87 15.26
C ASP A 182 2.93 13.72 16.29
N PRO A 183 3.41 13.92 17.53
CA PRO A 183 3.40 12.88 18.57
C PRO A 183 2.02 12.29 18.89
N THR A 184 0.92 12.95 18.54
CA THR A 184 -0.45 12.41 18.67
C THR A 184 -0.72 11.20 17.77
N TRP A 185 0.18 10.89 16.82
CA TRP A 185 0.20 9.59 16.13
C TRP A 185 0.71 8.43 17.00
N ALA A 186 1.47 8.67 18.07
CA ALA A 186 2.10 7.64 18.88
C ALA A 186 1.14 6.58 19.44
N PRO A 187 -0.04 6.94 19.99
CA PRO A 187 -1.00 5.96 20.49
C PRO A 187 -1.86 5.32 19.38
N LYS A 188 -1.77 5.77 18.12
CA LYS A 188 -2.61 5.26 17.05
C LYS A 188 -2.12 3.88 16.60
N LEU A 189 -3.07 2.96 16.46
CA LEU A 189 -2.84 1.65 15.86
C LEU A 189 -2.73 1.81 14.35
N LEU A 190 -1.58 1.46 13.80
CA LEU A 190 -1.23 1.55 12.39
C LEU A 190 -1.08 0.17 11.77
N TYR A 191 -1.20 0.08 10.45
CA TYR A 191 -0.93 -1.13 9.70
C TYR A 191 -0.53 -0.78 8.26
N PHE A 192 0.26 -1.67 7.64
CA PHE A 192 0.63 -1.52 6.24
C PHE A 192 -0.47 -2.04 5.29
N LYS A 193 -0.54 -1.43 4.11
CA LYS A 193 -1.26 -1.95 2.94
C LYS A 193 -0.39 -1.86 1.69
N ALA A 194 -0.56 -2.80 0.75
CA ALA A 194 0.12 -2.80 -0.53
C ALA A 194 -0.69 -3.55 -1.59
N GLY A 195 -0.68 -3.07 -2.83
CA GLY A 195 -1.44 -3.66 -3.94
C GLY A 195 -1.89 -2.59 -4.90
N VAL A 196 -3.14 -2.68 -5.37
CA VAL A 196 -3.79 -1.68 -6.21
C VAL A 196 -5.08 -1.21 -5.54
N TYR A 197 -5.10 0.06 -5.19
CA TYR A 197 -6.32 0.77 -4.82
C TYR A 197 -6.58 1.87 -5.86
N THR A 198 -7.44 1.53 -6.83
CA THR A 198 -7.77 2.32 -8.02
C THR A 198 -8.49 3.59 -7.58
N GLN A 199 -7.94 4.79 -7.83
CA GLN A 199 -8.57 6.04 -7.37
C GLN A 199 -9.56 6.56 -8.41
N ASP A 200 -10.50 5.69 -8.78
CA ASP A 200 -11.57 5.91 -9.72
C ASP A 200 -12.67 4.85 -9.47
N ASN A 201 -13.92 5.21 -9.70
CA ASN A 201 -15.09 4.36 -9.47
C ASN A 201 -16.16 4.49 -10.57
N GLU A 202 -15.84 5.12 -11.69
CA GLU A 202 -16.73 5.29 -12.83
C GLU A 202 -16.03 4.82 -14.11
N GLY A 203 -16.74 4.09 -14.97
CA GLY A 203 -16.20 3.60 -16.24
C GLY A 203 -16.55 2.15 -16.54
N TYR A 204 -15.91 1.61 -17.57
CA TYR A 204 -16.15 0.24 -18.06
C TYR A 204 -15.38 -0.81 -17.26
N GLU A 205 -15.80 -2.06 -17.34
CA GLU A 205 -15.20 -3.18 -16.60
C GLU A 205 -13.72 -3.46 -16.92
N THR A 206 -13.24 -3.02 -18.09
CA THR A 206 -11.83 -3.16 -18.49
C THR A 206 -10.96 -2.00 -18.03
N GLU A 207 -11.58 -0.91 -17.56
CA GLU A 207 -10.87 0.23 -17.00
C GLU A 207 -10.49 -0.07 -15.55
N ALA A 208 -9.19 0.00 -15.25
CA ALA A 208 -8.67 -0.54 -14.00
C ALA A 208 -7.34 0.08 -13.59
N GLY A 209 -7.02 -0.08 -12.32
CA GLY A 209 -5.63 -0.06 -11.86
C GLY A 209 -5.03 -1.46 -11.96
N ALA A 210 -3.74 -1.55 -12.31
CA ALA A 210 -3.01 -2.81 -12.28
C ALA A 210 -1.54 -2.60 -11.92
N ALA A 211 -0.96 -3.50 -11.13
CA ALA A 211 0.45 -3.45 -10.78
C ALA A 211 1.01 -4.85 -10.49
N THR A 212 2.28 -5.02 -10.85
CA THR A 212 3.07 -6.23 -10.55
C THR A 212 4.13 -5.90 -9.52
N PHE A 213 4.09 -6.60 -8.39
CA PHE A 213 5.08 -6.54 -7.32
C PHE A 213 6.07 -7.69 -7.49
N TYR A 214 7.36 -7.35 -7.53
CA TYR A 214 8.47 -8.28 -7.64
C TYR A 214 9.17 -8.49 -6.29
N VAL A 215 9.03 -7.51 -5.40
CA VAL A 215 9.40 -7.59 -3.99
C VAL A 215 8.26 -6.97 -3.21
N LEU A 216 7.89 -7.59 -2.10
CA LEU A 216 7.01 -7.03 -1.10
C LEU A 216 7.38 -7.63 0.26
N LYS A 217 7.80 -6.77 1.19
CA LYS A 217 8.23 -7.20 2.52
C LYS A 217 7.86 -6.14 3.56
N ILE A 218 7.35 -6.60 4.69
CA ILE A 218 7.26 -5.81 5.92
C ILE A 218 8.33 -6.22 6.92
N ASP A 219 8.76 -5.27 7.75
CA ASP A 219 9.69 -5.51 8.84
C ASP A 219 9.34 -4.63 10.04
N HIS A 220 9.42 -5.21 11.25
CA HIS A 220 9.25 -4.52 12.52
C HIS A 220 10.43 -4.88 13.41
N THR A 221 11.49 -4.08 13.39
CA THR A 221 12.70 -4.35 14.16
C THR A 221 12.58 -3.70 15.55
N THR A 222 12.51 -4.52 16.60
CA THR A 222 12.52 -4.01 17.99
C THR A 222 13.95 -3.70 18.44
N ALA A 223 14.09 -2.80 19.42
CA ALA A 223 15.41 -2.46 19.97
C ALA A 223 16.16 -3.66 20.59
N ALA A 224 15.46 -4.73 20.98
CA ALA A 224 16.06 -5.96 21.49
C ALA A 224 16.68 -6.83 20.36
N ALA A 225 16.03 -6.90 19.20
CA ALA A 225 16.51 -7.69 18.05
C ALA A 225 17.78 -7.10 17.41
N ALA A 226 17.99 -5.79 17.52
CA ALA A 226 19.18 -5.11 16.98
C ALA A 226 20.48 -5.39 17.77
N LYS A 227 20.40 -5.98 18.97
CA LYS A 227 21.57 -6.33 19.79
C LYS A 227 22.12 -7.73 19.54
N THR A 228 21.38 -8.59 18.83
CA THR A 228 21.74 -9.99 18.56
C THR A 228 22.46 -10.23 17.23
N THR A 229 22.72 -9.18 16.45
CA THR A 229 23.39 -9.24 15.13
C THR A 229 24.75 -8.54 15.09
N LYS A 230 25.40 -8.35 16.24
CA LYS A 230 26.81 -7.93 16.33
C LYS A 230 27.68 -9.04 16.87
#